data_AF-A0A7V5Q0F0-F1
#
_entry.id   AF-A0A7V5Q0F0-F1
#
_cell.length_a   1.000
_cell.length_b   1.000
_cell.length_c   1.000
_cell.angle_alpha   90.00
_cell.angle_beta   90.00
_cell.angle_gamma   90.00
#
_symmetry.space_group_name_H-M   'P 1'
#
loop_
_entity.id
_entity.type
_entity.pdbx_description
1 polymer ?
#
loop_
_entity_poly.entity_id
_entity_poly.type
_entity_poly.pdbx_seq_one_letter_code
_entity_poly.pdbx_strand_id
1 'polypeptide(L)' 'QLRVGDIIATEHDVHAPLEVTVSGVPKFHARAGVYKGRKAIELLGVIEKEPRSK' A
#
# COMPACT_ATOMS: atom_id res chain seq x y z
N GLN A 1 -9.53 -12.50 20.62
CA GLN A 1 -8.18 -13.11 20.45
C GLN A 1 -8.19 -13.82 19.10
N LEU A 2 -7.17 -13.59 18.26
CA LEU A 2 -7.03 -14.27 16.97
C LEU A 2 -6.27 -15.60 17.15
N ARG A 3 -6.66 -16.62 16.38
CA ARG A 3 -6.12 -17.98 16.42
C ARG A 3 -5.75 -18.44 15.00
N VAL A 4 -4.92 -19.49 14.91
CA VAL A 4 -4.57 -20.10 13.63
C VAL A 4 -5.84 -20.60 12.95
N GLY A 5 -6.07 -20.16 11.71
CA GLY A 5 -7.27 -20.46 10.92
C GLY A 5 -8.30 -19.33 10.88
N ASP A 6 -8.18 -18.30 11.73
CA ASP A 6 -9.06 -17.14 11.67
C ASP A 6 -8.80 -16.33 10.39
N ILE A 7 -9.88 -15.95 9.70
CA ILE A 7 -9.84 -15.11 8.51
C ILE A 7 -10.26 -13.69 8.91
N ILE A 8 -9.43 -12.72 8.57
CA ILE A 8 -9.74 -11.29 8.73
C ILE A 8 -9.93 -10.71 7.33
N ALA A 9 -11.16 -10.38 7.00
CA ALA A 9 -11.46 -9.64 5.79
C ALA A 9 -11.07 -8.16 6.01
N THR A 10 -10.36 -7.59 5.04
CA THR A 10 -10.12 -6.14 4.97
C THR A 10 -11.18 -5.47 4.12
N GLU A 11 -11.45 -4.19 4.37
CA GLU A 11 -12.31 -3.37 3.50
C GLU A 11 -11.59 -2.94 2.20
N HIS A 12 -10.27 -3.19 2.11
CA HIS A 12 -9.46 -2.83 0.94
C HIS A 12 -9.82 -3.70 -0.26
N ASP A 13 -10.29 -3.06 -1.34
CA ASP A 13 -10.50 -3.71 -2.63
C ASP A 13 -9.17 -4.20 -3.20
N VAL A 14 -9.11 -5.47 -3.61
CA VAL A 14 -7.94 -6.11 -4.21
C VAL A 14 -7.49 -5.45 -5.52
N HIS A 15 -8.37 -4.69 -6.18
CA HIS A 15 -8.05 -3.94 -7.39
C HIS A 15 -7.56 -2.51 -7.11
N ALA A 16 -7.77 -2.00 -5.90
CA ALA A 16 -7.31 -0.67 -5.52
C ALA A 16 -5.80 -0.63 -5.27
N PRO A 17 -5.09 0.44 -5.68
CA PRO A 17 -3.70 0.65 -5.35
C PRO A 17 -3.42 0.61 -3.84
N LEU A 18 -2.24 0.14 -3.48
CA LEU A 18 -1.71 0.20 -2.12
C LEU A 18 -1.10 1.57 -1.84
N GLU A 19 -1.32 2.10 -0.64
CA GLU A 19 -0.59 3.27 -0.14
C GLU A 19 0.78 2.84 0.40
N VAL A 20 1.84 3.49 -0.08
CA VAL A 20 3.21 3.28 0.40
C VAL A 20 3.61 4.46 1.27
N THR A 21 3.95 4.14 2.51
CA THR A 21 4.49 5.12 3.47
C THR A 21 6.01 5.01 3.56
N VAL A 22 6.68 6.16 3.70
CA VAL A 22 8.09 6.27 4.04
C VAL A 22 8.19 6.98 5.37
N SER A 23 8.71 6.31 6.39
CA SER A 23 8.76 6.81 7.77
C SER A 23 7.39 7.26 8.29
N GLY A 24 6.34 6.49 7.99
CA GLY A 24 4.96 6.76 8.40
C GLY A 24 4.24 7.85 7.59
N VAL A 25 4.88 8.44 6.58
CA VAL A 25 4.27 9.46 5.71
C VAL A 25 3.89 8.83 4.37
N PRO A 26 2.62 8.92 3.93
CA PRO A 26 2.21 8.48 2.60
C PRO A 26 2.96 9.22 1.50
N LYS A 27 3.43 8.48 0.49
CA LYS A 27 4.25 9.03 -0.59
C LYS A 27 3.87 8.52 -1.98
N PHE A 28 3.42 7.27 -2.10
CA PHE A 28 3.15 6.67 -3.40
C PHE A 28 1.91 5.79 -3.39
N HIS A 29 1.27 5.69 -4.55
CA HIS A 29 0.37 4.59 -4.87
C HIS A 29 1.17 3.48 -5.55
N ALA A 30 0.88 2.22 -5.23
CA ALA A 30 1.61 1.08 -5.78
C ALA A 30 0.75 -0.16 -6.03
N ARG A 31 1.23 -1.07 -6.88
CA ARG A 31 0.66 -2.41 -7.07
C ARG A 31 1.61 -3.47 -6.54
N ALA A 32 1.09 -4.43 -5.77
CA ALA A 32 1.87 -5.59 -5.33
C ALA A 32 2.17 -6.55 -6.49
N GLY A 33 3.38 -7.11 -6.51
CA GLY A 33 3.80 -8.03 -7.55
C GLY A 33 5.09 -8.78 -7.22
N VAL A 34 5.71 -9.32 -8.26
CA VAL A 34 6.97 -10.08 -8.18
C VAL A 34 7.91 -9.57 -9.26
N TYR A 35 9.15 -9.28 -8.86
CA TYR A 35 10.23 -8.92 -9.78
C TYR A 35 11.43 -9.84 -9.53
N LYS A 36 11.86 -10.57 -10.57
CA LYS A 36 12.96 -11.56 -10.50
C LYS A 36 12.81 -12.56 -9.33
N GLY A 37 11.60 -13.09 -9.16
CA GLY A 37 11.29 -14.08 -8.12
C GLY A 37 11.21 -13.53 -6.69
N ARG A 38 11.25 -12.20 -6.52
CA ARG A 38 11.14 -11.54 -5.21
C ARG A 38 9.87 -10.70 -5.13
N LYS A 39 9.23 -10.67 -3.96
CA LYS A 39 8.12 -9.75 -3.70
C LYS A 39 8.58 -8.32 -3.97
N ALA A 40 7.79 -7.60 -4.75
CA ALA A 40 8.10 -6.24 -5.16
C ALA A 40 6.80 -5.43 -5.26
N ILE A 41 6.95 -4.11 -5.37
CA ILE A 41 5.86 -3.20 -5.67
C ILE A 41 6.23 -2.36 -6.89
N GLU A 42 5.26 -2.14 -7.76
CA GLU A 42 5.35 -1.20 -8.87
C GLU A 42 4.76 0.14 -8.44
N LEU A 43 5.51 1.23 -8.56
CA LEU A 43 5.01 2.57 -8.25
C LEU A 43 4.10 3.05 -9.39
N LEU A 44 2.86 3.38 -9.06
CA LEU A 44 1.87 3.91 -10.01
C LEU A 44 1.90 5.44 -10.06
N GLY A 45 2.34 6.08 -8.98
CA GLY A 45 2.44 7.55 -8.91
C GLY A 45 2.80 8.06 -7.52
N VAL A 46 3.10 9.35 -7.44
CA VAL A 46 3.35 10.06 -6.18
C VAL A 46 2.02 10.57 -5.62
N ILE A 47 1.86 10.49 -4.30
CA ILE A 47 0.76 11.17 -3.60
C ILE A 47 1.17 12.63 -3.45
N GLU A 48 0.56 13.52 -4.22
CA GLU A 48 0.75 14.96 -4.07
C GLU A 48 0.31 15.37 -2.66
N LYS A 49 1.20 16.05 -1.93
CA LYS A 49 0.79 16.71 -0.70
C LYS A 49 0.05 17.97 -1.09
N GLU A 50 -1.17 18.17 -0.59
CA GLU A 50 -1.73 19.52 -0.53
C GLU A 50 -0.67 20.44 0.10
N PRO A 51 -0.39 21.60 -0.50
CA PRO A 51 0.54 22.55 0.09
C PRO A 51 0.00 22.89 1.48
N ARG A 52 0.82 22.66 2.51
CA ARG A 52 0.50 23.09 3.88
C ARG A 52 0.03 24.55 3.80
N SER A 53 -1.24 24.79 4.11
CA SER A 53 -1.71 26.14 4.39
C SER A 53 -0.80 26.68 5.49
N LYS A 54 -0.09 27.76 5.16
CA LYS A 54 0.68 28.53 6.13
C LYS A 54 -0.26 29.19 7.13
#